data_AF-A0A421AYP7-F1
#
_entry.id   AF-A0A421AYP7-F1
#
_cell.length_a   1.000
_cell.length_b   1.000
_cell.length_c   1.000
_cell.angle_alpha   90.00
_cell.angle_beta   90.00
_cell.angle_gamma   90.00
#
_symmetry.space_group_name_H-M   'P 1'
#
loop_
_entity.id
_entity.type
_entity.pdbx_description
1 polymer ?
#
loop_
_entity_poly.entity_id
_entity_poly.type
_entity_poly.pdbx_seq_one_letter_code
_entity_poly.pdbx_strand_id
1 'polypeptide(L)'
;MAGQVITFYSFKGGVGRSFALSNIAVLLARWGFRVLCVDWDLEAPGLHHYFADKIPVPPEAGVVDLVDDFKAGLLVDRAIRLDDTLDLIPAGGVGDDYFGRMQVIDWERLYDQGFGEYLEQCRARWTERYDFVLVDSRTGVSDTGGICTSHLPDRLVLVVNANLQSIQGAVRVARKADAERDAMPLDRPRLAVVPVLSRFDTRDEYAEAEAWRDTCLRETAGLFANWLDARVPTKVMASHLVIPYVSYWALGERLAVERETTPSADQISYALETVAAVLAHDLDRTALLADNRDSFVAAIRDRNRAYDHTVRVSSPWQARDLADEVVIALTELGLSAERALSGDRAMLDRASDAAEHLCLLVDGGPTRWQAAEAELFLRHTIGQDRRVFLVLTAGTNAADLPGYLANLRHLLLGSTRGAVEVAQDLHDQLHRVFPLVDNEVDPIGVLARASKATMRLGLWQVVRDLVQDLNAAAGDGDDVRVRELTADLDVLSRTRSHGYRVPVPTDTRAAIDYTTRVLRSRFTSTD
;
A
#
# COMPACT_ATOMS: atom_id res chain seq x y z
N MET A 1 -6.50 7.46 -8.18
CA MET A 1 -5.19 8.10 -7.96
C MET A 1 -4.58 8.37 -9.32
N ALA A 2 -3.86 9.48 -9.49
CA ALA A 2 -3.07 9.71 -10.69
C ALA A 2 -1.92 8.69 -10.74
N GLY A 3 -1.56 8.25 -11.95
CA GLY A 3 -0.43 7.36 -12.18
C GLY A 3 0.91 7.99 -11.83
N GLN A 4 1.94 7.16 -11.75
CA GLN A 4 3.25 7.56 -11.26
C GLN A 4 4.35 7.20 -12.24
N VAL A 5 5.31 8.11 -12.40
CA VAL A 5 6.51 7.88 -13.21
C VAL A 5 7.64 7.44 -12.31
N ILE A 6 8.17 6.25 -12.56
CA ILE A 6 9.27 5.66 -11.81
C ILE A 6 10.40 5.38 -12.77
N THR A 7 11.52 6.07 -12.59
CA THR A 7 12.71 5.84 -13.42
C THR A 7 13.67 4.91 -12.72
N PHE A 8 14.13 3.89 -13.44
CA PHE A 8 15.24 3.04 -13.05
C PHE A 8 16.51 3.64 -13.62
N TYR A 9 17.49 3.89 -12.75
CA TYR A 9 18.77 4.48 -13.12
C TYR A 9 19.94 3.70 -12.52
N SER A 10 21.06 3.68 -13.25
CA SER A 10 22.31 3.16 -12.75
C SER A 10 23.51 3.98 -13.24
N PHE A 11 24.47 4.19 -12.35
CA PHE A 11 25.69 4.91 -12.70
C PHE A 11 26.61 4.12 -13.63
N LYS A 12 26.58 2.79 -13.56
CA LYS A 12 27.32 1.88 -14.42
C LYS A 12 26.37 1.01 -15.23
N GLY A 13 26.82 0.57 -16.40
CA GLY A 13 26.19 -0.50 -17.16
C GLY A 13 26.37 -1.88 -16.51
N GLY A 14 25.54 -2.83 -16.92
CA GLY A 14 25.63 -4.23 -16.49
C GLY A 14 25.15 -4.51 -15.07
N VAL A 15 24.46 -3.57 -14.40
CA VAL A 15 23.93 -3.76 -13.03
C VAL A 15 22.59 -4.51 -12.98
N GLY A 16 22.02 -4.86 -14.13
CA GLY A 16 20.70 -5.52 -14.21
C GLY A 16 19.51 -4.56 -14.08
N ARG A 17 19.68 -3.30 -14.48
CA ARG A 17 18.62 -2.27 -14.43
C ARG A 17 17.40 -2.63 -15.29
N SER A 18 17.59 -2.84 -16.59
CA SER A 18 16.51 -3.25 -17.51
C SER A 18 15.88 -4.59 -17.12
N PHE A 19 16.69 -5.52 -16.59
CA PHE A 19 16.20 -6.78 -16.02
C PHE A 19 15.25 -6.55 -14.84
N ALA A 20 15.64 -5.72 -13.87
CA ALA A 20 14.80 -5.41 -12.71
C ALA A 20 13.50 -4.72 -13.16
N LEU A 21 13.61 -3.71 -14.04
CA LEU A 21 12.46 -2.98 -14.58
C LEU A 21 11.48 -3.90 -15.30
N SER A 22 11.95 -4.74 -16.23
CA SER A 22 11.08 -5.60 -17.03
C SER A 22 10.33 -6.64 -16.19
N ASN A 23 11.01 -7.24 -15.20
CA ASN A 23 10.37 -8.17 -14.28
C ASN A 23 9.37 -7.49 -13.34
N ILE A 24 9.71 -6.32 -12.80
CA ILE A 24 8.81 -5.54 -11.95
C ILE A 24 7.58 -5.09 -12.74
N ALA A 25 7.74 -4.70 -14.00
CA ALA A 25 6.63 -4.35 -14.88
C ALA A 25 5.62 -5.49 -15.00
N VAL A 26 6.10 -6.71 -15.25
CA VAL A 26 5.26 -7.91 -15.37
C VAL A 26 4.59 -8.25 -14.04
N LEU A 27 5.25 -8.06 -12.91
CA LEU A 27 4.64 -8.28 -11.59
C LEU A 27 3.51 -7.28 -11.31
N LEU A 28 3.74 -5.99 -11.55
CA LEU A 28 2.72 -4.96 -11.39
C LEU A 28 1.53 -5.19 -12.34
N ALA A 29 1.80 -5.52 -13.61
CA ALA A 29 0.77 -5.86 -14.58
C ALA A 29 -0.05 -7.10 -14.15
N ARG A 30 0.61 -8.13 -13.61
CA ARG A 30 -0.02 -9.33 -13.06
C ARG A 30 -0.87 -9.05 -11.83
N TRP A 31 -0.52 -8.05 -11.01
CA TRP A 31 -1.33 -7.59 -9.88
C TRP A 31 -2.48 -6.66 -10.31
N GLY A 32 -2.68 -6.47 -11.62
CA GLY A 32 -3.80 -5.76 -12.20
C GLY A 32 -3.59 -4.25 -12.33
N PHE A 33 -2.36 -3.75 -12.20
CA PHE A 33 -2.05 -2.36 -12.52
C PHE A 33 -1.85 -2.17 -14.01
N ARG A 34 -2.25 -1.03 -14.55
CA ARG A 34 -1.91 -0.62 -15.91
C ARG A 34 -0.48 -0.08 -15.90
N VAL A 35 0.41 -0.71 -16.65
CA VAL A 35 1.86 -0.43 -16.65
C VAL A 35 2.30 -0.02 -18.04
N LEU A 36 3.05 1.08 -18.11
CA LEU A 36 3.76 1.51 -19.31
C LEU A 36 5.27 1.40 -19.07
N CYS A 37 5.95 0.59 -19.86
CA CYS A 37 7.40 0.56 -19.94
C CYS A 37 7.90 1.59 -20.97
N VAL A 38 8.94 2.35 -20.67
CA VAL A 38 9.53 3.32 -21.60
C VAL A 38 11.04 3.10 -21.66
N ASP A 39 11.56 2.73 -22.83
CA ASP A 39 13.00 2.53 -23.06
C ASP A 39 13.65 3.85 -23.46
N TRP A 40 14.20 4.57 -22.49
CA TRP A 40 14.91 5.83 -22.68
C TRP A 40 16.43 5.62 -22.84
N ASP A 41 16.92 4.37 -22.88
CA ASP A 41 18.31 4.05 -23.17
C ASP A 41 18.54 4.08 -24.69
N LEU A 42 18.67 5.29 -25.24
CA LEU A 42 18.74 5.46 -26.68
C LEU A 42 20.05 4.94 -27.30
N GLU A 43 21.13 4.83 -26.53
CA GLU A 43 22.44 4.39 -27.02
C GLU A 43 22.56 2.88 -27.10
N ALA A 44 21.94 2.15 -26.18
CA ALA A 44 21.94 0.69 -26.15
C ALA A 44 20.56 0.18 -25.69
N PRO A 45 19.50 0.38 -26.51
CA PRO A 45 18.16 -0.01 -26.13
C PRO A 45 18.05 -1.52 -26.02
N GLY A 46 17.36 -2.00 -24.99
CA GLY A 46 17.32 -3.43 -24.68
C GLY A 46 16.00 -3.89 -24.08
N LEU A 47 15.08 -2.98 -23.76
CA LEU A 47 13.86 -3.35 -23.06
C LEU A 47 12.93 -4.18 -23.95
N HIS A 48 12.87 -3.86 -25.23
CA HIS A 48 12.09 -4.60 -26.23
C HIS A 48 12.50 -6.08 -26.36
N HIS A 49 13.75 -6.44 -26.07
CA HIS A 49 14.20 -7.84 -26.10
C HIS A 49 13.56 -8.69 -25.01
N TYR A 50 13.30 -8.13 -23.81
CA TYR A 50 12.60 -8.84 -22.74
C TYR A 50 11.14 -9.15 -23.08
N PHE A 51 10.55 -8.39 -24.00
CA PHE A 51 9.16 -8.49 -24.40
C PHE A 51 8.98 -9.02 -25.83
N ALA A 52 10.05 -9.55 -26.45
CA ALA A 52 10.05 -9.94 -27.86
C ALA A 52 8.87 -10.88 -28.22
N ASP A 53 8.56 -11.84 -27.34
CA ASP A 53 7.47 -12.80 -27.54
C ASP A 53 6.06 -12.18 -27.41
N LYS A 54 5.95 -10.96 -26.87
CA LYS A 54 4.69 -10.21 -26.67
C LYS A 54 4.51 -9.07 -27.67
N ILE A 55 5.56 -8.69 -28.41
CA ILE A 55 5.49 -7.61 -29.40
C ILE A 55 4.82 -8.15 -30.67
N PRO A 56 3.60 -7.68 -31.03
CA PRO A 56 2.84 -8.26 -32.12
C PRO A 56 3.41 -7.90 -33.50
N VAL A 57 3.97 -6.70 -33.62
CA VAL A 57 4.62 -6.19 -34.84
C VAL A 57 5.89 -5.42 -34.45
N PRO A 58 6.95 -5.45 -35.28
CA PRO A 58 8.14 -4.66 -35.04
C PRO A 58 7.79 -3.19 -34.79
N PRO A 59 8.36 -2.54 -33.76
CA PRO A 59 8.10 -1.14 -33.51
C PRO A 59 8.44 -0.27 -34.72
N GLU A 60 7.52 0.62 -35.09
CA GLU A 60 7.74 1.60 -36.16
C GLU A 60 8.31 2.92 -35.62
N ALA A 61 8.11 3.20 -34.32
CA ALA A 61 8.51 4.43 -33.63
C ALA A 61 8.73 4.17 -32.13
N GLY A 62 9.33 5.14 -31.44
CA GLY A 62 9.64 5.08 -30.01
C GLY A 62 9.97 6.44 -29.40
N VAL A 63 10.78 6.43 -28.34
CA VAL A 63 11.20 7.64 -27.61
C VAL A 63 11.91 8.66 -28.52
N VAL A 64 12.76 8.22 -29.45
CA VAL A 64 13.42 9.12 -30.41
C VAL A 64 12.41 9.92 -31.24
N ASP A 65 11.27 9.32 -31.58
CA ASP A 65 10.22 9.97 -32.38
C ASP A 65 9.47 11.07 -31.62
N LEU A 66 9.53 11.10 -30.28
CA LEU A 66 8.98 12.19 -29.48
C LEU A 66 9.62 13.54 -29.83
N VAL A 67 10.87 13.54 -30.28
CA VAL A 67 11.58 14.75 -30.73
C VAL A 67 10.98 15.28 -32.03
N ASP A 68 10.61 14.40 -32.95
CA ASP A 68 10.01 14.80 -34.23
C ASP A 68 8.55 15.21 -34.05
N ASP A 69 7.83 14.54 -33.15
CA ASP A 69 6.48 14.92 -32.73
C ASP A 69 6.47 16.34 -32.14
N PHE A 70 7.41 16.63 -31.24
CA PHE A 70 7.59 17.96 -30.68
C PHE A 70 7.84 19.02 -31.77
N LYS A 71 8.78 18.78 -32.68
CA LYS A 71 9.10 19.71 -33.78
C LYS A 71 7.89 19.94 -34.70
N ALA A 72 7.02 18.95 -34.84
CA ALA A 72 5.80 19.03 -35.62
C ALA A 72 4.61 19.62 -34.83
N GLY A 73 4.74 19.85 -33.52
CA GLY A 73 3.65 20.30 -32.66
C GLY A 73 2.56 19.24 -32.45
N LEU A 74 2.92 17.96 -32.51
CA LEU A 74 2.02 16.82 -32.37
C LEU A 74 2.20 16.15 -31.01
N LEU A 75 1.11 15.63 -30.44
CA LEU A 75 1.13 14.78 -29.24
C LEU A 75 0.63 13.38 -29.61
N VAL A 76 1.54 12.53 -30.08
CA VAL A 76 1.22 11.19 -30.60
C VAL A 76 1.39 10.15 -29.49
N ASP A 77 0.47 9.19 -29.44
CA ASP A 77 0.64 8.02 -28.56
C ASP A 77 1.58 7.02 -29.22
N ARG A 78 2.72 6.78 -28.59
CA ARG A 78 3.76 5.86 -29.09
C ARG A 78 3.76 4.51 -28.38
N ALA A 79 2.79 4.28 -27.48
CA ALA A 79 2.69 3.02 -26.76
C ALA A 79 2.23 1.88 -27.68
N ILE A 80 2.98 0.78 -27.67
CA ILE A 80 2.60 -0.51 -28.25
C ILE A 80 2.04 -1.42 -27.15
N ARG A 81 0.88 -2.00 -27.42
CA ARG A 81 0.23 -2.92 -26.48
C ARG A 81 0.93 -4.27 -26.48
N LEU A 82 1.38 -4.74 -25.31
CA LEU A 82 2.00 -6.05 -25.14
C LEU A 82 0.99 -7.08 -24.61
N ASP A 83 0.14 -6.68 -23.67
CA ASP A 83 -1.00 -7.47 -23.17
C ASP A 83 -2.16 -6.56 -22.70
N ASP A 84 -3.03 -7.01 -21.79
CA ASP A 84 -4.17 -6.21 -21.31
C ASP A 84 -3.78 -5.10 -20.32
N THR A 85 -2.67 -5.26 -19.61
CA THR A 85 -2.25 -4.36 -18.53
C THR A 85 -0.83 -3.85 -18.70
N LEU A 86 -0.10 -4.25 -19.74
CA LEU A 86 1.27 -3.88 -20.02
C LEU A 86 1.44 -3.35 -21.45
N ASP A 87 1.97 -2.13 -21.53
CA ASP A 87 2.34 -1.47 -22.78
C ASP A 87 3.83 -1.08 -22.76
N LEU A 88 4.40 -0.82 -23.94
CA LEU A 88 5.80 -0.44 -24.12
C LEU A 88 5.92 0.76 -25.08
N ILE A 89 6.77 1.72 -24.75
CA ILE A 89 7.35 2.68 -25.71
C ILE A 89 8.81 2.26 -25.87
N PRO A 90 9.21 1.67 -27.01
CA PRO A 90 10.60 1.32 -27.25
C PRO A 90 11.44 2.59 -27.50
N ALA A 91 12.76 2.45 -27.55
CA ALA A 91 13.62 3.61 -27.80
C ALA A 91 13.43 4.20 -29.20
N GLY A 92 13.14 3.37 -30.19
CA GLY A 92 12.82 3.77 -31.56
C GLY A 92 12.32 2.60 -32.39
N GLY A 93 11.97 2.87 -33.64
CA GLY A 93 11.56 1.85 -34.60
C GLY A 93 12.72 1.01 -35.17
N VAL A 94 12.41 -0.15 -35.75
CA VAL A 94 13.38 -1.11 -36.33
C VAL A 94 13.85 -0.69 -37.75
N GLY A 95 14.13 0.61 -37.94
CA GLY A 95 14.51 1.20 -39.24
C GLY A 95 16.00 1.51 -39.39
N ASP A 96 16.48 1.64 -40.64
CA ASP A 96 17.89 1.75 -41.01
C ASP A 96 18.63 3.02 -40.51
N ASP A 97 17.93 4.05 -39.99
CA ASP A 97 18.52 5.32 -39.55
C ASP A 97 18.25 5.69 -38.07
N TYR A 98 17.95 4.71 -37.22
CA TYR A 98 17.78 4.97 -35.77
C TYR A 98 19.01 5.68 -35.15
N PHE A 99 20.21 5.15 -35.41
CA PHE A 99 21.44 5.69 -34.84
C PHE A 99 21.77 7.10 -35.35
N GLY A 100 21.52 7.39 -36.63
CA GLY A 100 21.75 8.72 -37.19
C GLY A 100 20.81 9.74 -36.55
N ARG A 101 19.52 9.40 -36.42
CA ARG A 101 18.53 10.25 -35.73
C ARG A 101 18.88 10.49 -34.27
N MET A 102 19.33 9.47 -33.54
CA MET A 102 19.73 9.61 -32.14
C MET A 102 20.95 10.53 -31.95
N GLN A 103 21.96 10.40 -32.81
CA GLN A 103 23.21 11.16 -32.69
C GLN A 103 23.05 12.67 -32.92
N VAL A 104 22.03 13.09 -33.68
CA VAL A 104 21.78 14.50 -33.97
C VAL A 104 20.89 15.19 -32.94
N ILE A 105 20.45 14.48 -31.89
CA ILE A 105 19.60 15.07 -30.85
C ILE A 105 20.45 15.96 -29.94
N ASP A 106 20.11 17.25 -29.93
CA ASP A 106 20.64 18.25 -29.01
C ASP A 106 19.58 18.56 -27.95
N TRP A 107 19.70 17.92 -26.79
CA TRP A 107 18.72 18.04 -25.70
C TRP A 107 18.68 19.43 -25.09
N GLU A 108 19.82 20.10 -24.96
CA GLU A 108 19.90 21.46 -24.41
C GLU A 108 19.11 22.43 -25.30
N ARG A 109 19.36 22.37 -26.61
CA ARG A 109 18.62 23.16 -27.59
C ARG A 109 17.13 22.83 -27.64
N LEU A 110 16.75 21.56 -27.48
CA LEU A 110 15.34 21.17 -27.43
C LEU A 110 14.64 21.76 -26.20
N TYR A 111 15.28 21.75 -25.04
CA TYR A 111 14.75 22.37 -23.83
C TYR A 111 14.56 23.88 -23.99
N ASP A 112 15.52 24.57 -24.60
CA ASP A 112 15.40 26.00 -24.94
C ASP A 112 14.22 26.29 -25.88
N GLN A 113 13.79 25.31 -26.67
CA GLN A 113 12.66 25.42 -27.59
C GLN A 113 11.30 25.05 -26.96
N GLY A 114 11.26 24.63 -25.69
CA GLY A 114 10.03 24.23 -24.99
C GLY A 114 9.79 22.72 -24.94
N PHE A 115 10.78 21.87 -25.23
CA PHE A 115 10.63 20.41 -25.14
C PHE A 115 10.27 19.93 -23.73
N GLY A 116 10.68 20.67 -22.69
CA GLY A 116 10.32 20.35 -21.32
C GLY A 116 8.79 20.39 -21.09
N GLU A 117 8.11 21.43 -21.58
CA GLU A 117 6.65 21.53 -21.49
C GLU A 117 5.94 20.45 -22.31
N TYR A 118 6.52 20.06 -23.45
CA TYR A 118 6.02 18.94 -24.24
C TYR A 118 6.14 17.61 -23.49
N LEU A 119 7.27 17.36 -22.82
CA LEU A 119 7.45 16.17 -21.98
C LEU A 119 6.42 16.13 -20.84
N GLU A 120 6.05 17.26 -20.24
CA GLU A 120 5.00 17.31 -19.22
C GLU A 120 3.63 16.93 -19.79
N GLN A 121 3.31 17.31 -21.03
CA GLN A 121 2.08 16.88 -21.71
C GLN A 121 2.07 15.36 -21.95
N CYS A 122 3.19 14.81 -22.42
CA CYS A 122 3.37 13.37 -22.56
C CYS A 122 3.19 12.66 -21.21
N ARG A 123 3.88 13.16 -20.18
CA ARG A 123 3.87 12.63 -18.82
C ARG A 123 2.45 12.63 -18.24
N ALA A 124 1.70 13.72 -18.39
CA ALA A 124 0.32 13.84 -17.93
C ALA A 124 -0.58 12.78 -18.60
N ARG A 125 -0.47 12.63 -19.92
CA ARG A 125 -1.22 11.63 -20.70
C ARG A 125 -0.88 10.19 -20.27
N TRP A 126 0.39 9.91 -19.99
CA TRP A 126 0.79 8.60 -19.48
C TRP A 126 0.19 8.34 -18.09
N THR A 127 0.30 9.28 -17.16
CA THR A 127 -0.20 9.08 -15.79
C THR A 127 -1.73 9.13 -15.65
N GLU A 128 -2.45 9.60 -16.68
CA GLU A 128 -3.91 9.44 -16.74
C GLU A 128 -4.31 8.00 -17.11
N ARG A 129 -3.50 7.33 -17.95
CA ARG A 129 -3.83 6.04 -18.56
C ARG A 129 -3.20 4.85 -17.89
N TYR A 130 -2.07 5.04 -17.21
CA TYR A 130 -1.32 4.01 -16.53
C TYR A 130 -1.19 4.33 -15.06
N ASP A 131 -1.23 3.31 -14.21
CA ASP A 131 -0.98 3.44 -12.78
C ASP A 131 0.54 3.56 -12.53
N PHE A 132 1.35 2.87 -13.33
CA PHE A 132 2.81 2.94 -13.30
C PHE A 132 3.41 3.18 -14.69
N VAL A 133 4.28 4.18 -14.81
CA VAL A 133 5.11 4.45 -15.98
C VAL A 133 6.56 4.19 -15.57
N LEU A 134 7.14 3.10 -16.05
CA LEU A 134 8.48 2.64 -15.70
C LEU A 134 9.47 3.05 -16.80
N VAL A 135 10.40 3.95 -16.47
CA VAL A 135 11.38 4.48 -17.42
C VAL A 135 12.72 3.78 -17.23
N ASP A 136 13.25 3.16 -18.28
CA ASP A 136 14.61 2.64 -18.33
C ASP A 136 15.54 3.76 -18.83
N SER A 137 16.27 4.40 -17.91
CA SER A 137 17.13 5.54 -18.26
C SER A 137 18.43 5.12 -18.97
N ARG A 138 19.26 6.07 -19.41
CA ARG A 138 20.65 5.77 -19.81
C ARG A 138 21.56 5.59 -18.59
N THR A 139 22.62 4.80 -18.73
CA THR A 139 23.63 4.65 -17.67
C THR A 139 24.63 5.82 -17.68
N GLY A 140 25.08 6.27 -16.51
CA GLY A 140 26.23 7.18 -16.39
C GLY A 140 25.87 8.65 -16.18
N VAL A 141 26.90 9.51 -16.23
CA VAL A 141 26.81 10.94 -15.83
C VAL A 141 26.02 11.77 -16.85
N SER A 142 25.99 11.32 -18.11
CA SER A 142 25.34 11.97 -19.24
C SER A 142 23.91 11.49 -19.44
N ASP A 143 23.14 11.35 -18.35
CA ASP A 143 21.69 11.22 -18.47
C ASP A 143 21.15 12.54 -19.04
N THR A 144 21.07 12.61 -20.36
CA THR A 144 20.11 13.38 -21.17
C THR A 144 19.57 14.67 -20.52
N GLY A 145 20.44 15.54 -20.01
CA GLY A 145 20.03 16.79 -19.33
C GLY A 145 19.18 16.64 -18.06
N GLY A 146 19.22 15.50 -17.36
CA GLY A 146 18.40 15.26 -16.16
C GLY A 146 16.96 14.81 -16.47
N ILE A 147 16.62 14.56 -17.74
CA ILE A 147 15.26 14.12 -18.13
C ILE A 147 14.79 12.94 -17.27
N CYS A 148 15.59 11.88 -17.19
CA CYS A 148 15.18 10.64 -16.55
C CYS A 148 15.46 10.61 -15.05
N THR A 149 16.28 11.52 -14.52
CA THR A 149 16.68 11.52 -13.12
C THR A 149 16.01 12.63 -12.30
N SER A 150 15.77 13.81 -12.86
CA SER A 150 15.15 14.96 -12.18
C SER A 150 13.79 15.36 -12.74
N HIS A 151 13.62 15.41 -14.07
CA HIS A 151 12.42 15.96 -14.70
C HIS A 151 11.25 14.99 -14.77
N LEU A 152 11.36 13.82 -15.39
CA LEU A 152 10.24 12.88 -15.54
C LEU A 152 9.78 12.20 -14.23
N PRO A 153 10.68 11.66 -13.37
CA PRO A 153 10.26 10.78 -12.29
C PRO A 153 9.51 11.49 -11.15
N ASP A 154 8.55 10.79 -10.58
CA ASP A 154 8.15 10.94 -9.17
C ASP A 154 9.04 10.06 -8.29
N ARG A 155 9.32 8.88 -8.83
CA ARG A 155 10.15 7.74 -8.37
C ARG A 155 11.55 7.69 -8.94
N LEU A 156 12.63 7.65 -8.15
CA LEU A 156 13.94 7.21 -8.67
C LEU A 156 14.41 5.91 -8.02
N VAL A 157 14.47 4.83 -8.79
CA VAL A 157 15.08 3.56 -8.37
C VAL A 157 16.54 3.55 -8.79
N LEU A 158 17.46 3.57 -7.82
CA LEU A 158 18.89 3.51 -8.06
C LEU A 158 19.39 2.08 -8.00
N VAL A 159 19.68 1.50 -9.15
CA VAL A 159 20.22 0.14 -9.26
C VAL A 159 21.75 0.21 -9.17
N VAL A 160 22.32 -0.41 -8.13
CA VAL A 160 23.77 -0.36 -7.86
C VAL A 160 24.34 -1.77 -7.70
N ASN A 161 25.59 -1.96 -8.11
CA ASN A 161 26.38 -3.15 -7.74
C ASN A 161 27.21 -2.84 -6.49
N ALA A 162 27.68 -3.88 -5.80
CA ALA A 162 28.58 -3.80 -4.65
C ALA A 162 30.01 -3.36 -5.04
N ASN A 163 30.15 -2.13 -5.53
CA ASN A 163 31.44 -1.45 -5.68
C ASN A 163 31.27 0.05 -5.44
N LEU A 164 32.30 0.67 -4.88
CA LEU A 164 32.22 2.05 -4.39
C LEU A 164 31.88 3.06 -5.50
N GLN A 165 32.44 2.88 -6.70
CA GLN A 165 32.15 3.76 -7.83
C GLN A 165 30.68 3.69 -8.27
N SER A 166 30.08 2.50 -8.29
CA SER A 166 28.64 2.33 -8.59
C SER A 166 27.78 3.01 -7.52
N ILE A 167 28.10 2.77 -6.24
CA ILE A 167 27.31 3.26 -5.11
C ILE A 167 27.42 4.79 -5.00
N GLN A 168 28.63 5.32 -4.88
CA GLN A 168 28.86 6.76 -4.72
C GLN A 168 28.48 7.57 -5.95
N GLY A 169 28.67 7.00 -7.15
CA GLY A 169 28.22 7.60 -8.39
C GLY A 169 26.70 7.75 -8.44
N ALA A 170 25.96 6.71 -8.07
CA ALA A 170 24.50 6.75 -8.01
C ALA A 170 23.99 7.73 -6.94
N VAL A 171 24.57 7.72 -5.74
CA VAL A 171 24.21 8.67 -4.67
C VAL A 171 24.46 10.12 -5.09
N ARG A 172 25.56 10.40 -5.80
CA ARG A 172 25.88 11.74 -6.31
C ARG A 172 24.83 12.20 -7.34
N VAL A 173 24.41 11.30 -8.23
CA VAL A 173 23.36 11.60 -9.21
C VAL A 173 22.03 11.86 -8.51
N ALA A 174 21.66 11.07 -7.50
CA ALA A 174 20.45 11.29 -6.72
C ALA A 174 20.41 12.69 -6.09
N ARG A 175 21.53 13.11 -5.47
CA ARG A 175 21.65 14.45 -4.87
C ARG A 175 21.59 15.56 -5.91
N LYS A 176 22.22 15.36 -7.06
CA LYS A 176 22.16 16.29 -8.18
C LYS A 176 20.73 16.42 -8.71
N ALA A 177 20.03 15.29 -8.88
CA ALA A 177 18.66 15.26 -9.36
C ALA A 177 17.68 15.97 -8.41
N ASP A 178 17.84 15.78 -7.09
CA ASP A 178 17.07 16.50 -6.06
C ASP A 178 17.27 18.02 -6.19
N ALA A 179 18.52 18.48 -6.33
CA ALA A 179 18.84 19.90 -6.47
C ALA A 179 18.35 20.51 -7.81
N GLU A 180 18.44 19.76 -8.91
CA GLU A 180 17.90 20.19 -10.21
C GLU A 180 16.38 20.29 -10.17
N ARG A 181 15.71 19.31 -9.55
CA ARG A 181 14.26 19.30 -9.38
C ARG A 181 13.78 20.49 -8.56
N ASP A 182 14.46 20.80 -7.46
CA ASP A 182 14.15 21.97 -6.62
C ASP A 182 14.33 23.31 -7.37
N ALA A 183 15.17 23.34 -8.41
CA ALA A 183 15.41 24.51 -9.24
C ALA A 183 14.45 24.63 -10.44
N MET A 184 13.67 23.59 -10.75
CA MET A 184 12.73 23.60 -11.87
C MET A 184 11.53 24.51 -11.58
N PRO A 185 10.95 25.16 -12.61
CA PRO A 185 9.74 25.98 -12.47
C PRO A 185 8.45 25.15 -12.32
N LEU A 186 8.56 23.93 -11.77
CA LEU A 186 7.48 22.97 -11.59
C LEU A 186 7.29 22.73 -10.09
N ASP A 187 6.07 22.89 -9.59
CA ASP A 187 5.74 22.57 -8.20
C ASP A 187 5.67 21.04 -8.03
N ARG A 188 6.77 20.46 -7.55
CA ARG A 188 6.90 19.01 -7.38
C ARG A 188 7.48 18.67 -6.02
N PRO A 189 6.98 17.59 -5.38
CA PRO A 189 7.57 17.13 -4.14
C PRO A 189 9.00 16.64 -4.36
N ARG A 190 9.76 16.64 -3.27
CA ARG A 190 11.12 16.13 -3.21
C ARG A 190 11.20 14.71 -3.77
N LEU A 191 12.26 14.41 -4.53
CA LEU A 191 12.40 13.14 -5.23
C LEU A 191 12.61 12.00 -4.23
N ALA A 192 11.70 11.02 -4.23
CA ALA A 192 11.87 9.80 -3.43
C ALA A 192 12.83 8.84 -4.14
N VAL A 193 13.84 8.36 -3.42
CA VAL A 193 14.92 7.55 -3.99
C VAL A 193 14.97 6.18 -3.34
N VAL A 194 14.87 5.12 -4.14
CA VAL A 194 14.89 3.72 -3.70
C VAL A 194 16.23 3.09 -4.12
N PRO A 195 17.20 2.92 -3.21
CA PRO A 195 18.45 2.24 -3.54
C PRO A 195 18.22 0.71 -3.58
N VAL A 196 18.51 0.10 -4.72
CA VAL A 196 18.42 -1.34 -4.95
C VAL A 196 19.81 -1.89 -5.22
N LEU A 197 20.31 -2.73 -4.30
CA LEU A 197 21.56 -3.45 -4.47
C LEU A 197 21.32 -4.66 -5.35
N SER A 198 21.83 -4.65 -6.57
CA SER A 198 21.58 -5.67 -7.59
C SER A 198 22.79 -6.54 -7.86
N ARG A 199 22.53 -7.71 -8.45
CA ARG A 199 23.53 -8.75 -8.78
C ARG A 199 24.46 -9.02 -7.60
N PHE A 200 23.87 -9.11 -6.41
CA PHE A 200 24.62 -9.32 -5.19
C PHE A 200 24.77 -10.81 -4.90
N ASP A 201 26.00 -11.30 -4.81
CA ASP A 201 26.28 -12.69 -4.46
C ASP A 201 26.51 -12.82 -2.95
N THR A 202 25.87 -13.81 -2.33
CA THR A 202 25.97 -14.10 -0.90
C THR A 202 26.47 -15.52 -0.62
N ARG A 203 26.84 -16.30 -1.65
CA ARG A 203 27.03 -17.75 -1.52
C ARG A 203 28.45 -18.15 -1.13
N ASP A 204 29.46 -17.46 -1.64
CA ASP A 204 30.85 -17.93 -1.54
C ASP A 204 31.68 -17.18 -0.48
N GLU A 205 31.43 -15.90 -0.24
CA GLU A 205 32.23 -15.05 0.68
C GLU A 205 31.35 -14.22 1.64
N TYR A 206 30.80 -14.87 2.68
CA TYR A 206 29.85 -14.24 3.61
C TYR A 206 30.41 -12.98 4.30
N ALA A 207 31.68 -12.99 4.72
CA ALA A 207 32.28 -11.85 5.43
C ALA A 207 32.47 -10.62 4.53
N GLU A 208 32.97 -10.83 3.31
CA GLU A 208 33.12 -9.76 2.31
C GLU A 208 31.75 -9.24 1.84
N ALA A 209 30.79 -10.14 1.64
CA ALA A 209 29.42 -9.77 1.32
C ALA A 209 28.81 -8.87 2.41
N GLU A 210 28.92 -9.23 3.69
CA GLU A 210 28.39 -8.39 4.77
C GLU A 210 29.13 -7.04 4.86
N ALA A 211 30.45 -7.01 4.66
CA ALA A 211 31.22 -5.77 4.61
C ALA A 211 30.77 -4.82 3.47
N TRP A 212 30.46 -5.38 2.30
CA TRP A 212 29.91 -4.61 1.18
C TRP A 212 28.46 -4.20 1.38
N ARG A 213 27.64 -5.00 2.08
CA ARG A 213 26.28 -4.61 2.49
C ARG A 213 26.33 -3.42 3.43
N ASP A 214 27.18 -3.46 4.45
CA ASP A 214 27.36 -2.36 5.40
C ASP A 214 27.92 -1.10 4.71
N THR A 215 28.82 -1.27 3.74
CA THR A 215 29.33 -0.16 2.92
C THR A 215 28.22 0.46 2.07
N CYS A 216 27.43 -0.36 1.37
CA CYS A 216 26.29 0.11 0.58
C CYS A 216 25.27 0.84 1.47
N LEU A 217 24.90 0.26 2.61
CA LEU A 217 23.99 0.85 3.58
C LEU A 217 24.50 2.22 4.05
N ARG A 218 25.77 2.33 4.46
CA ARG A 218 26.35 3.58 4.95
C ARG A 218 26.29 4.70 3.91
N GLU A 219 26.61 4.40 2.66
CA GLU A 219 26.61 5.40 1.57
C GLU A 219 25.18 5.78 1.14
N THR A 220 24.23 4.85 1.22
CA THR A 220 22.84 5.04 0.77
C THR A 220 21.86 5.41 1.87
N ALA A 221 22.24 5.36 3.15
CA ALA A 221 21.34 5.58 4.28
C ALA A 221 20.53 6.88 4.20
N GLY A 222 21.16 7.95 3.70
CA GLY A 222 20.49 9.25 3.55
C GLY A 222 19.33 9.25 2.53
N LEU A 223 19.28 8.27 1.62
CA LEU A 223 18.24 8.15 0.60
C LEU A 223 16.91 7.59 1.13
N PHE A 224 16.91 7.02 2.35
CA PHE A 224 15.72 6.47 2.99
C PHE A 224 14.95 7.52 3.81
N ALA A 225 15.60 8.64 4.17
CA ALA A 225 15.12 9.56 5.20
C ALA A 225 13.78 10.24 4.86
N ASN A 226 13.44 10.31 3.58
CA ASN A 226 12.25 10.99 3.08
C ASN A 226 11.01 10.10 2.92
N TRP A 227 11.13 8.77 3.09
CA TRP A 227 9.99 7.86 2.91
C TRP A 227 9.95 6.67 3.89
N LEU A 228 11.05 6.33 4.56
CA LEU A 228 11.08 5.21 5.51
C LEU A 228 10.37 5.57 6.83
N ASP A 229 9.46 4.71 7.29
CA ASP A 229 8.84 4.83 8.63
C ASP A 229 9.91 4.94 9.72
N ALA A 230 9.78 5.94 10.59
CA ALA A 230 10.76 6.26 11.62
C ALA A 230 11.04 5.12 12.61
N ARG A 231 10.15 4.13 12.72
CA ARG A 231 10.31 2.95 13.59
C ARG A 231 11.13 1.85 12.93
N VAL A 232 11.30 1.88 11.61
CA VAL A 232 11.99 0.84 10.85
C VAL A 232 13.48 1.16 10.76
N PRO A 233 14.37 0.27 11.24
CA PRO A 233 15.80 0.46 11.05
C PRO A 233 16.18 0.42 9.56
N THR A 234 16.98 1.38 9.10
CA THR A 234 17.42 1.45 7.70
C THR A 234 18.11 0.16 7.23
N LYS A 235 18.86 -0.52 8.11
CA LYS A 235 19.49 -1.82 7.81
C LYS A 235 18.47 -2.90 7.45
N VAL A 236 17.31 -2.92 8.12
CA VAL A 236 16.22 -3.86 7.83
C VAL A 236 15.63 -3.55 6.46
N MET A 237 15.28 -2.30 6.18
CA MET A 237 14.74 -1.93 4.87
C MET A 237 15.72 -2.21 3.73
N ALA A 238 16.99 -1.83 3.89
CA ALA A 238 18.03 -2.07 2.89
C ALA A 238 18.22 -3.57 2.60
N SER A 239 17.96 -4.46 3.58
CA SER A 239 18.03 -5.91 3.39
C SER A 239 16.94 -6.46 2.47
N HIS A 240 15.79 -5.80 2.37
CA HIS A 240 14.69 -6.16 1.47
C HIS A 240 14.89 -5.62 0.05
N LEU A 241 15.77 -4.65 -0.14
CA LEU A 241 16.08 -4.02 -1.44
C LEU A 241 17.35 -4.60 -2.08
N VAL A 242 17.52 -5.92 -1.99
CA VAL A 242 18.66 -6.64 -2.58
C VAL A 242 18.15 -7.63 -3.63
N ILE A 243 18.60 -7.49 -4.88
CA ILE A 243 18.36 -8.47 -5.94
C ILE A 243 19.60 -9.38 -6.04
N PRO A 244 19.46 -10.68 -5.72
CA PRO A 244 20.60 -11.59 -5.72
C PRO A 244 21.12 -11.86 -7.13
N TYR A 245 22.41 -12.17 -7.24
CA TYR A 245 22.96 -12.71 -8.48
C TYR A 245 22.60 -14.19 -8.61
N VAL A 246 21.99 -14.56 -9.74
CA VAL A 246 21.68 -15.94 -10.09
C VAL A 246 22.14 -16.19 -11.51
N SER A 247 23.13 -17.08 -11.68
CA SER A 247 23.75 -17.36 -12.98
C SER A 247 22.76 -17.80 -14.06
N TYR A 248 21.71 -18.54 -13.68
CA TYR A 248 20.63 -18.95 -14.58
C TYR A 248 19.93 -17.77 -15.27
N TRP A 249 19.75 -16.66 -14.55
CA TRP A 249 19.09 -15.44 -15.03
C TRP A 249 20.07 -14.45 -15.67
N ALA A 250 21.36 -14.78 -15.75
CA ALA A 250 22.37 -13.96 -16.42
C ALA A 250 22.43 -14.18 -17.95
N LEU A 251 21.69 -15.16 -18.48
CA LEU A 251 21.73 -15.57 -19.88
C LEU A 251 20.46 -15.16 -20.62
N GLY A 252 20.63 -14.23 -21.57
CA GLY A 252 19.56 -13.71 -22.42
C GLY A 252 18.53 -12.87 -21.68
N GLU A 253 17.60 -12.30 -22.45
CA GLU A 253 16.60 -11.35 -21.98
C GLU A 253 15.34 -12.09 -21.54
N ARG A 254 15.45 -12.81 -20.43
CA ARG A 254 14.36 -13.64 -19.87
C ARG A 254 13.70 -12.95 -18.68
N LEU A 255 12.39 -13.11 -18.60
CA LEU A 255 11.58 -12.70 -17.45
C LEU A 255 11.55 -13.84 -16.42
N ALA A 256 12.24 -13.64 -15.29
CA ALA A 256 12.29 -14.62 -14.20
C ALA A 256 10.89 -14.88 -13.61
N VAL A 257 10.12 -13.81 -13.46
CA VAL A 257 8.79 -13.81 -12.85
C VAL A 257 7.74 -14.57 -13.66
N GLU A 258 7.98 -14.83 -14.95
CA GLU A 258 7.12 -15.68 -15.78
C GLU A 258 7.33 -17.17 -15.51
N ARG A 259 8.53 -17.58 -15.07
CA ARG A 259 8.82 -18.98 -14.71
C ARG A 259 8.63 -19.23 -13.22
N GLU A 260 8.99 -18.27 -12.38
CA GLU A 260 8.90 -18.34 -10.92
C GLU A 260 7.61 -17.62 -10.44
N THR A 261 6.45 -18.19 -10.72
CA THR A 261 5.14 -17.53 -10.47
C THR A 261 4.71 -17.49 -9.00
N THR A 262 5.24 -18.38 -8.17
CA THR A 262 5.10 -18.39 -6.70
C THR A 262 6.47 -18.63 -6.08
N PRO A 263 7.31 -17.59 -6.01
CA PRO A 263 8.72 -17.77 -5.72
C PRO A 263 8.99 -18.06 -4.25
N SER A 264 9.91 -18.98 -3.98
CA SER A 264 10.48 -19.19 -2.65
C SER A 264 11.59 -18.18 -2.34
N ALA A 265 11.95 -18.03 -1.07
CA ALA A 265 12.89 -17.01 -0.60
C ALA A 265 14.30 -17.09 -1.22
N ASP A 266 14.69 -18.23 -1.80
CA ASP A 266 15.96 -18.45 -2.49
C ASP A 266 15.94 -18.08 -3.98
N GLN A 267 14.76 -17.79 -4.53
CA GLN A 267 14.57 -17.43 -5.93
C GLN A 267 14.63 -15.92 -6.15
N ILE A 268 15.11 -15.50 -7.33
CA ILE A 268 15.30 -14.07 -7.63
C ILE A 268 13.95 -13.33 -7.66
N SER A 269 12.88 -13.99 -8.10
CA SER A 269 11.56 -13.38 -8.21
C SER A 269 10.98 -13.01 -6.85
N TYR A 270 11.39 -13.66 -5.76
CA TYR A 270 11.01 -13.26 -4.40
C TYR A 270 11.54 -11.86 -4.02
N ALA A 271 12.78 -11.56 -4.41
CA ALA A 271 13.37 -10.23 -4.25
C ALA A 271 12.70 -9.20 -5.17
N LEU A 272 12.44 -9.56 -6.42
CA LEU A 272 11.77 -8.68 -7.40
C LEU A 272 10.34 -8.34 -6.96
N GLU A 273 9.58 -9.31 -6.44
CA GLU A 273 8.26 -9.08 -5.82
C GLU A 273 8.34 -8.11 -4.63
N THR A 274 9.38 -8.22 -3.81
CA THR A 274 9.54 -7.32 -2.66
C THR A 274 9.76 -5.88 -3.13
N VAL A 275 10.64 -5.67 -4.11
CA VAL A 275 10.86 -4.33 -4.70
C VAL A 275 9.60 -3.81 -5.39
N ALA A 276 8.92 -4.65 -6.18
CA ALA A 276 7.68 -4.27 -6.84
C ALA A 276 6.59 -3.86 -5.83
N ALA A 277 6.44 -4.61 -4.72
CA ALA A 277 5.47 -4.28 -3.69
C ALA A 277 5.81 -2.97 -2.96
N VAL A 278 7.09 -2.69 -2.72
CA VAL A 278 7.53 -1.40 -2.14
C VAL A 278 7.11 -0.24 -3.04
N LEU A 279 7.28 -0.38 -4.35
CA LEU A 279 6.82 0.63 -5.31
C LEU A 279 5.29 0.71 -5.37
N ALA A 280 4.58 -0.42 -5.32
CA ALA A 280 3.13 -0.48 -5.40
C ALA A 280 2.41 0.06 -4.15
N HIS A 281 3.05 -0.02 -2.98
CA HIS A 281 2.61 0.63 -1.74
C HIS A 281 3.01 2.10 -1.65
N ASP A 282 3.50 2.70 -2.74
CA ASP A 282 3.86 4.12 -2.75
C ASP A 282 5.03 4.49 -1.81
N LEU A 283 5.87 3.51 -1.46
CA LEU A 283 6.89 3.59 -0.39
C LEU A 283 6.32 3.74 1.02
N ASP A 284 5.02 3.53 1.21
CA ASP A 284 4.35 3.51 2.51
C ASP A 284 4.37 2.11 3.13
N ARG A 285 3.89 2.00 4.37
CA ARG A 285 3.69 0.75 5.12
C ARG A 285 4.98 -0.05 5.27
N THR A 286 6.14 0.61 5.28
CA THR A 286 7.44 -0.04 5.44
C THR A 286 7.57 -0.76 6.78
N ALA A 287 6.82 -0.35 7.82
CA ALA A 287 6.71 -1.08 9.07
C ALA A 287 6.13 -2.49 8.87
N LEU A 288 5.12 -2.63 8.01
CA LEU A 288 4.56 -3.94 7.67
C LEU A 288 5.56 -4.81 6.93
N LEU A 289 6.34 -4.25 5.99
CA LEU A 289 7.40 -4.99 5.32
C LEU A 289 8.46 -5.49 6.29
N ALA A 290 8.88 -4.63 7.23
CA ALA A 290 9.86 -4.97 8.26
C ALA A 290 9.37 -6.09 9.20
N ASP A 291 8.07 -6.10 9.51
CA ASP A 291 7.46 -7.11 10.38
C ASP A 291 7.16 -8.41 9.63
N ASN A 292 6.57 -8.33 8.43
CA ASN A 292 6.13 -9.46 7.63
C ASN A 292 6.04 -9.11 6.13
N ARG A 293 7.08 -9.51 5.38
CA ARG A 293 7.16 -9.37 3.92
C ARG A 293 6.00 -10.02 3.19
N ASP A 294 5.59 -11.23 3.58
CA ASP A 294 4.58 -11.98 2.83
C ASP A 294 3.20 -11.31 2.95
N SER A 295 2.84 -10.83 4.14
CA SER A 295 1.65 -9.99 4.31
C SER A 295 1.75 -8.69 3.50
N PHE A 296 2.93 -8.05 3.48
CA PHE A 296 3.16 -6.83 2.69
C PHE A 296 2.94 -7.04 1.18
N VAL A 297 3.47 -8.13 0.62
CA VAL A 297 3.30 -8.46 -0.80
C VAL A 297 1.88 -8.93 -1.11
N ALA A 298 1.29 -9.77 -0.25
CA ALA A 298 -0.10 -10.23 -0.39
C ALA A 298 -1.09 -9.06 -0.42
N ALA A 299 -0.86 -8.01 0.38
CA ALA A 299 -1.70 -6.82 0.40
C ALA A 299 -1.83 -6.12 -0.97
N ILE A 300 -0.82 -6.22 -1.84
CA ILE A 300 -0.88 -5.71 -3.22
C ILE A 300 -1.40 -6.77 -4.18
N ARG A 301 -0.90 -8.01 -4.06
CA ARG A 301 -1.27 -9.09 -4.98
C ARG A 301 -2.78 -9.31 -5.02
N ASP A 302 -3.44 -9.23 -3.87
CA ASP A 302 -4.88 -9.45 -3.79
C ASP A 302 -5.71 -8.16 -3.93
N ARG A 303 -5.08 -7.00 -4.21
CA ARG A 303 -5.78 -5.70 -4.30
C ARG A 303 -6.93 -5.70 -5.31
N ASN A 304 -6.76 -6.42 -6.41
CA ASN A 304 -7.76 -6.56 -7.47
C ASN A 304 -8.26 -8.01 -7.59
N ARG A 305 -8.13 -8.81 -6.53
CA ARG A 305 -8.58 -10.19 -6.55
C ARG A 305 -10.10 -10.23 -6.56
N ALA A 306 -10.66 -10.78 -7.63
CA ALA A 306 -12.05 -11.20 -7.62
C ALA A 306 -12.18 -12.39 -6.66
N TYR A 307 -13.04 -12.25 -5.65
CA TYR A 307 -13.40 -13.34 -4.76
C TYR A 307 -14.65 -14.03 -5.31
N ASP A 308 -14.72 -15.36 -5.19
CA ASP A 308 -15.90 -16.13 -5.60
C ASP A 308 -17.11 -15.75 -4.73
N HIS A 309 -16.85 -15.39 -3.47
CA HIS A 309 -17.84 -14.99 -2.48
C HIS A 309 -17.46 -13.68 -1.76
N THR A 310 -18.47 -12.88 -1.42
CA THR A 310 -18.30 -11.68 -0.59
C THR A 310 -17.99 -12.07 0.86
N VAL A 311 -18.73 -13.03 1.41
CA VAL A 311 -18.58 -13.45 2.81
C VAL A 311 -18.55 -14.96 2.93
N ARG A 312 -17.62 -15.49 3.71
CA ARG A 312 -17.62 -16.90 4.11
C ARG A 312 -18.03 -17.04 5.56
N VAL A 313 -19.08 -17.81 5.81
CA VAL A 313 -19.61 -18.08 7.15
C VAL A 313 -19.01 -19.40 7.66
N SER A 314 -18.03 -19.29 8.55
CA SER A 314 -17.39 -20.42 9.22
C SER A 314 -18.08 -20.73 10.54
N SER A 315 -18.56 -21.96 10.70
CA SER A 315 -19.27 -22.41 11.91
C SER A 315 -18.74 -23.75 12.43
N PRO A 316 -18.91 -24.03 13.74
CA PRO A 316 -18.81 -25.38 14.25
C PRO A 316 -19.97 -26.24 13.73
N TRP A 317 -19.83 -27.56 13.83
CA TRP A 317 -20.83 -28.50 13.34
C TRP A 317 -22.18 -28.37 14.08
N GLN A 318 -22.14 -28.00 15.36
CA GLN A 318 -23.31 -27.80 16.22
C GLN A 318 -24.15 -26.59 15.82
N ALA A 319 -23.54 -25.57 15.21
CA ALA A 319 -24.21 -24.35 14.78
C ALA A 319 -24.41 -24.29 13.26
N ARG A 320 -24.43 -25.45 12.59
CA ARG A 320 -24.55 -25.56 11.14
C ARG A 320 -25.87 -24.96 10.63
N ASP A 321 -26.98 -25.27 11.29
CA ASP A 321 -28.31 -24.83 10.85
C ASP A 321 -28.42 -23.29 10.97
N LEU A 322 -27.88 -22.72 12.05
CA LEU A 322 -27.78 -21.27 12.23
C LEU A 322 -26.89 -20.60 11.16
N ALA A 323 -25.79 -21.25 10.80
CA ALA A 323 -24.92 -20.75 9.73
C ALA A 323 -25.64 -20.77 8.37
N ASP A 324 -26.43 -21.82 8.08
CA ASP A 324 -27.25 -21.90 6.87
C ASP A 324 -28.29 -20.76 6.82
N GLU A 325 -28.96 -20.47 7.94
CA GLU A 325 -29.90 -19.34 8.04
C GLU A 325 -29.22 -17.99 7.76
N VAL A 326 -28.02 -17.75 8.31
CA VAL A 326 -27.25 -16.52 8.06
C VAL A 326 -26.81 -16.42 6.60
N VAL A 327 -26.36 -17.52 5.98
CA VAL A 327 -25.97 -17.55 4.56
C VAL A 327 -27.17 -17.25 3.65
N ILE A 328 -28.34 -17.85 3.92
CA ILE A 328 -29.58 -17.58 3.18
C ILE A 328 -29.93 -16.09 3.30
N ALA A 329 -29.96 -15.55 4.52
CA ALA A 329 -30.31 -14.15 4.74
C ALA A 329 -29.32 -13.17 4.08
N LEU A 330 -28.00 -13.45 4.09
CA LEU A 330 -27.01 -12.65 3.37
C LEU A 330 -27.23 -12.70 1.84
N THR A 331 -27.58 -13.87 1.32
CA THR A 331 -27.86 -14.07 -0.11
C THR A 331 -29.13 -13.33 -0.54
N GLU A 332 -30.17 -13.32 0.29
CA GLU A 332 -31.40 -12.54 0.06
C GLU A 332 -31.15 -11.02 0.06
N LEU A 333 -30.14 -10.55 0.79
CA LEU A 333 -29.66 -9.16 0.76
C LEU A 333 -28.71 -8.86 -0.42
N GLY A 334 -28.49 -9.82 -1.33
CA GLY A 334 -27.69 -9.65 -2.53
C GLY A 334 -26.19 -9.83 -2.36
N LEU A 335 -25.72 -10.35 -1.22
CA LEU A 335 -24.32 -10.71 -1.00
C LEU A 335 -24.04 -12.15 -1.45
N SER A 336 -22.90 -12.40 -2.10
CA SER A 336 -22.47 -13.78 -2.38
C SER A 336 -21.91 -14.39 -1.09
N ALA A 337 -22.63 -15.33 -0.47
CA ALA A 337 -22.24 -15.94 0.79
C ALA A 337 -22.02 -17.46 0.67
N GLU A 338 -20.95 -17.97 1.28
CA GLU A 338 -20.63 -19.41 1.31
C GLU A 338 -20.54 -19.90 2.75
N ARG A 339 -21.04 -21.11 3.02
CA ARG A 339 -20.81 -21.80 4.30
C ARG A 339 -19.53 -22.62 4.25
N ALA A 340 -18.71 -22.49 5.30
CA ALA A 340 -17.61 -23.40 5.59
C ALA A 340 -17.83 -24.14 6.93
N LEU A 341 -17.66 -25.47 6.93
CA LEU A 341 -17.62 -26.27 8.15
C LEU A 341 -16.18 -26.38 8.62
N SER A 342 -15.91 -25.89 9.83
CA SER A 342 -14.58 -25.96 10.44
C SER A 342 -14.22 -27.41 10.81
N GLY A 343 -13.43 -28.11 9.97
CA GLY A 343 -13.02 -29.49 10.27
C GLY A 343 -12.15 -30.22 9.24
N ASP A 344 -11.91 -29.68 8.05
CA ASP A 344 -11.09 -30.37 7.02
C ASP A 344 -9.74 -29.66 6.78
N ARG A 345 -8.66 -30.37 7.08
CA ARG A 345 -7.27 -29.89 6.94
C ARG A 345 -6.88 -29.67 5.47
N ALA A 346 -7.56 -30.32 4.53
CA ALA A 346 -7.36 -30.12 3.09
C ALA A 346 -7.97 -28.79 2.58
N MET A 347 -8.83 -28.15 3.38
CA MET A 347 -9.47 -26.89 3.00
C MET A 347 -8.74 -25.64 3.48
N LEU A 348 -7.88 -25.68 4.50
CA LEU A 348 -7.28 -24.44 5.06
C LEU A 348 -6.48 -23.60 4.04
N ASP A 349 -5.75 -24.25 3.12
CA ASP A 349 -5.01 -23.55 2.05
C ASP A 349 -5.93 -23.04 0.91
N ARG A 350 -7.12 -23.62 0.71
CA ARG A 350 -8.12 -23.14 -0.28
C ARG A 350 -9.13 -22.17 0.33
N ALA A 351 -9.38 -22.28 1.63
CA ALA A 351 -10.41 -21.58 2.40
C ALA A 351 -10.07 -20.11 2.66
N SER A 352 -8.78 -19.76 2.72
CA SER A 352 -8.31 -18.37 2.81
C SER A 352 -8.71 -17.53 1.58
N ASP A 353 -9.02 -18.19 0.47
CA ASP A 353 -8.84 -17.62 -0.87
C ASP A 353 -10.14 -17.50 -1.70
N ALA A 354 -11.25 -18.09 -1.23
CA ALA A 354 -12.54 -18.08 -1.93
C ALA A 354 -13.42 -16.87 -1.60
N ALA A 355 -13.20 -16.20 -0.45
CA ALA A 355 -14.07 -15.12 0.00
C ALA A 355 -13.34 -13.86 0.50
N GLU A 356 -13.95 -12.71 0.24
CA GLU A 356 -13.43 -11.39 0.60
C GLU A 356 -13.40 -11.20 2.13
N HIS A 357 -14.48 -11.57 2.81
CA HIS A 357 -14.61 -11.44 4.27
C HIS A 357 -14.87 -12.79 4.95
N LEU A 358 -14.47 -12.90 6.22
CA LEU A 358 -14.74 -14.06 7.06
C LEU A 358 -15.76 -13.70 8.15
N CYS A 359 -16.87 -14.41 8.21
CA CYS A 359 -17.82 -14.38 9.31
C CYS A 359 -17.63 -15.63 10.17
N LEU A 360 -17.09 -15.47 11.38
CA LEU A 360 -16.85 -16.55 12.32
C LEU A 360 -18.02 -16.68 13.30
N LEU A 361 -18.84 -17.72 13.14
CA LEU A 361 -19.93 -18.05 14.05
C LEU A 361 -19.40 -18.94 15.18
N VAL A 362 -19.41 -18.43 16.41
CA VAL A 362 -18.88 -19.10 17.60
C VAL A 362 -20.02 -19.50 18.53
N ASP A 363 -20.02 -20.77 18.92
CA ASP A 363 -20.99 -21.35 19.84
C ASP A 363 -20.30 -21.91 21.10
N GLY A 364 -20.48 -21.22 22.22
CA GLY A 364 -19.77 -21.40 23.49
C GLY A 364 -18.32 -20.92 23.44
N GLY A 365 -17.51 -21.49 22.54
CA GLY A 365 -16.11 -21.12 22.32
C GLY A 365 -15.60 -21.59 20.96
N PRO A 366 -14.53 -20.98 20.42
CA PRO A 366 -14.05 -21.29 19.09
C PRO A 366 -13.37 -22.64 19.11
N THR A 367 -13.64 -23.47 18.10
CA THR A 367 -12.88 -24.71 17.93
C THR A 367 -11.41 -24.38 17.60
N ARG A 368 -10.49 -25.34 17.82
CA ARG A 368 -9.07 -25.18 17.43
C ARG A 368 -8.91 -24.81 15.95
N TRP A 369 -9.79 -25.33 15.10
CA TRP A 369 -9.79 -25.10 13.66
C TRP A 369 -10.32 -23.71 13.30
N GLN A 370 -11.41 -23.26 13.93
CA GLN A 370 -11.90 -21.88 13.78
C GLN A 370 -10.86 -20.84 14.23
N ALA A 371 -10.14 -21.12 15.32
CA ALA A 371 -9.05 -20.27 15.79
C ALA A 371 -7.90 -20.20 14.78
N ALA A 372 -7.46 -21.35 14.24
CA ALA A 372 -6.41 -21.41 13.23
C ALA A 372 -6.82 -20.72 11.92
N GLU A 373 -8.07 -20.89 11.49
CA GLU A 373 -8.64 -20.25 10.32
C GLU A 373 -8.72 -18.73 10.48
N ALA A 374 -9.24 -18.24 11.61
CA ALA A 374 -9.29 -16.81 11.90
C ALA A 374 -7.88 -16.21 11.97
N GLU A 375 -6.92 -16.92 12.56
CA GLU A 375 -5.52 -16.47 12.62
C GLU A 375 -4.89 -16.39 11.22
N LEU A 376 -5.06 -17.42 10.38
CA LEU A 376 -4.58 -17.42 8.99
C LEU A 376 -5.23 -16.29 8.18
N PHE A 377 -6.55 -16.12 8.29
CA PHE A 377 -7.28 -15.07 7.59
C PHE A 377 -6.81 -13.67 8.03
N LEU A 378 -6.63 -13.44 9.33
CA LEU A 378 -6.14 -12.16 9.85
C LEU A 378 -4.72 -11.83 9.36
N ARG A 379 -3.84 -12.84 9.25
CA ARG A 379 -2.48 -12.66 8.69
C ARG A 379 -2.51 -12.24 7.21
N HIS A 380 -3.46 -12.74 6.43
CA HIS A 380 -3.65 -12.35 5.03
C HIS A 380 -4.44 -11.05 4.85
N THR A 381 -5.17 -10.61 5.87
CA THR A 381 -5.98 -9.38 5.84
C THR A 381 -5.15 -8.11 6.10
N ILE A 382 -3.91 -8.24 6.59
CA ILE A 382 -3.10 -7.07 6.98
C ILE A 382 -2.81 -6.20 5.76
N GLY A 383 -3.40 -4.99 5.73
CA GLY A 383 -3.25 -4.04 4.63
C GLY A 383 -4.28 -4.15 3.51
N GLN A 384 -5.25 -5.07 3.60
CA GLN A 384 -6.38 -5.26 2.70
C GLN A 384 -7.68 -4.71 3.34
N ASP A 385 -8.71 -4.37 2.58
CA ASP A 385 -10.05 -4.02 3.12
C ASP A 385 -10.89 -5.26 3.46
N ARG A 386 -10.22 -6.34 3.87
CA ARG A 386 -10.88 -7.58 4.31
C ARG A 386 -11.14 -7.51 5.80
N ARG A 387 -12.14 -8.25 6.27
CA ARG A 387 -12.61 -8.14 7.66
C ARG A 387 -13.00 -9.49 8.20
N VAL A 388 -12.78 -9.66 9.50
CA VAL A 388 -13.33 -10.77 10.29
C VAL A 388 -14.50 -10.24 11.09
N PHE A 389 -15.69 -10.76 10.82
CA PHE A 389 -16.90 -10.52 11.58
C PHE A 389 -17.09 -11.65 12.58
N LEU A 390 -17.33 -11.31 13.84
CA LEU A 390 -17.53 -12.28 14.90
C LEU A 390 -19.02 -12.36 15.24
N VAL A 391 -19.64 -13.54 15.11
CA VAL A 391 -21.04 -13.77 15.47
C VAL A 391 -21.09 -14.77 16.62
N LEU A 392 -21.69 -14.40 17.75
CA LEU A 392 -21.74 -15.20 18.96
C LEU A 392 -23.16 -15.72 19.19
N THR A 393 -23.32 -17.02 19.42
CA THR A 393 -24.62 -17.61 19.76
C THR A 393 -25.07 -17.24 21.19
N ALA A 394 -26.37 -17.41 21.46
CA ALA A 394 -26.95 -17.28 22.80
C ALA A 394 -26.27 -18.23 23.80
N GLY A 395 -25.43 -17.67 24.68
CA GLY A 395 -24.66 -18.42 25.68
C GLY A 395 -23.14 -18.29 25.54
N THR A 396 -22.67 -17.65 24.48
CA THR A 396 -21.24 -17.41 24.25
C THR A 396 -20.80 -16.08 24.88
N ASN A 397 -19.73 -16.11 25.68
CA ASN A 397 -19.18 -14.92 26.33
C ASN A 397 -17.88 -14.48 25.63
N ALA A 398 -17.86 -13.26 25.12
CA ALA A 398 -16.70 -12.71 24.42
C ALA A 398 -15.40 -12.70 25.26
N ALA A 399 -15.52 -12.59 26.59
CA ALA A 399 -14.37 -12.59 27.50
C ALA A 399 -13.63 -13.93 27.56
N ASP A 400 -14.30 -15.03 27.18
CA ASP A 400 -13.74 -16.39 27.21
C ASP A 400 -13.06 -16.75 25.88
N LEU A 401 -13.06 -15.84 24.90
CA LEU A 401 -12.41 -16.00 23.61
C LEU A 401 -10.90 -15.68 23.69
N PRO A 402 -10.08 -16.23 22.77
CA PRO A 402 -8.68 -15.79 22.61
C PRO A 402 -8.58 -14.27 22.44
N GLY A 403 -7.56 -13.65 23.03
CA GLY A 403 -7.47 -12.18 23.12
C GLY A 403 -7.60 -11.44 21.78
N TYR A 404 -7.14 -12.01 20.67
CA TYR A 404 -7.29 -11.40 19.34
C TYR A 404 -8.73 -11.43 18.81
N LEU A 405 -9.54 -12.41 19.19
CA LEU A 405 -10.98 -12.48 18.87
C LEU A 405 -11.82 -11.68 19.87
N ALA A 406 -11.46 -11.73 21.16
CA ALA A 406 -12.17 -11.01 22.22
C ALA A 406 -12.19 -9.49 21.99
N ASN A 407 -11.18 -8.95 21.28
CA ASN A 407 -11.08 -7.55 20.93
C ASN A 407 -11.86 -7.16 19.66
N LEU A 408 -12.40 -8.11 18.90
CA LEU A 408 -13.22 -7.82 17.72
C LEU A 408 -14.63 -7.39 18.13
N ARG A 409 -15.22 -6.50 17.34
CA ARG A 409 -16.66 -6.21 17.45
C ARG A 409 -17.43 -7.47 17.10
N HIS A 410 -18.40 -7.84 17.94
CA HIS A 410 -19.22 -9.02 17.74
C HIS A 410 -20.69 -8.67 17.58
N LEU A 411 -21.39 -9.53 16.84
CA LEU A 411 -22.85 -9.56 16.72
C LEU A 411 -23.38 -10.72 17.56
N LEU A 412 -24.59 -10.57 18.11
CA LEU A 412 -25.25 -11.62 18.87
C LEU A 412 -26.32 -12.28 18.01
N LEU A 413 -26.28 -13.61 17.94
CA LEU A 413 -27.27 -14.46 17.29
C LEU A 413 -27.99 -15.27 18.36
N GLY A 414 -29.29 -15.03 18.57
CA GLY A 414 -30.02 -15.62 19.69
C GLY A 414 -31.53 -15.45 19.58
N SER A 415 -32.24 -15.77 20.66
CA SER A 415 -33.71 -15.75 20.68
C SER A 415 -34.35 -14.38 20.40
N THR A 416 -33.62 -13.29 20.69
CA THR A 416 -34.08 -11.91 20.46
C THR A 416 -33.52 -11.28 19.18
N ARG A 417 -32.49 -11.87 18.58
CA ARG A 417 -31.84 -11.40 17.35
C ARG A 417 -31.57 -12.58 16.42
N GLY A 418 -32.38 -12.69 15.37
CA GLY A 418 -32.33 -13.79 14.41
C GLY A 418 -31.26 -13.61 13.32
N ALA A 419 -31.11 -14.63 12.47
CA ALA A 419 -30.15 -14.64 11.37
C ALA A 419 -30.33 -13.46 10.39
N VAL A 420 -31.57 -13.02 10.15
CA VAL A 420 -31.89 -11.88 9.27
C VAL A 420 -31.29 -10.57 9.79
N GLU A 421 -31.42 -10.29 11.08
CA GLU A 421 -30.88 -9.06 11.68
C GLU A 421 -29.35 -9.08 11.69
N VAL A 422 -28.75 -10.24 11.97
CA VAL A 422 -27.29 -10.40 11.88
C VAL A 422 -26.79 -10.20 10.45
N ALA A 423 -27.51 -10.72 9.46
CA ALA A 423 -27.19 -10.52 8.04
C ALA A 423 -27.33 -9.06 7.61
N GLN A 424 -28.33 -8.32 8.11
CA GLN A 424 -28.48 -6.89 7.88
C GLN A 424 -27.32 -6.10 8.49
N ASP A 425 -26.97 -6.35 9.76
CA ASP A 425 -25.84 -5.71 10.43
C ASP A 425 -24.50 -6.00 9.72
N LEU A 426 -24.34 -7.20 9.16
CA LEU A 426 -23.20 -7.59 8.33
C LEU A 426 -23.19 -6.82 7.00
N HIS A 427 -24.33 -6.80 6.30
CA HIS A 427 -24.50 -6.10 5.03
C HIS A 427 -24.22 -4.60 5.15
N ASP A 428 -24.74 -3.96 6.19
CA ASP A 428 -24.53 -2.54 6.47
C ASP A 428 -23.05 -2.24 6.75
N GLN A 429 -22.40 -3.10 7.54
CA GLN A 429 -20.96 -2.99 7.78
C GLN A 429 -20.16 -3.17 6.48
N LEU A 430 -20.59 -4.04 5.57
CA LEU A 430 -19.91 -4.32 4.30
C LEU A 430 -20.02 -3.17 3.30
N HIS A 431 -21.21 -2.61 3.10
CA HIS A 431 -21.47 -1.62 2.06
C HIS A 431 -21.06 -0.17 2.38
N ARG A 432 -20.47 0.09 3.55
CA ARG A 432 -19.98 1.40 3.98
C ARG A 432 -20.93 2.56 3.58
N VAL A 433 -22.19 2.45 3.95
CA VAL A 433 -22.90 3.66 4.41
C VAL A 433 -22.64 3.73 5.91
N PHE A 434 -21.47 4.25 6.27
CA PHE A 434 -21.44 5.05 7.49
C PHE A 434 -21.87 6.44 7.05
N PRO A 435 -23.06 6.93 7.45
CA PRO A 435 -23.12 8.34 7.80
C PRO A 435 -21.97 8.57 8.78
N LEU A 436 -21.25 9.68 8.65
CA LEU A 436 -20.42 10.18 9.75
C LEU A 436 -21.21 10.04 11.05
N VAL A 437 -20.85 9.02 11.85
CA VAL A 437 -21.28 8.77 13.23
C VAL A 437 -22.75 9.15 13.52
N ASP A 438 -23.69 8.25 13.25
CA ASP A 438 -24.93 8.17 14.05
C ASP A 438 -24.69 7.21 15.23
N ASN A 439 -23.74 7.58 16.08
CA ASN A 439 -23.98 7.37 17.50
C ASN A 439 -24.52 8.71 17.98
N GLU A 440 -25.81 8.78 18.31
CA GLU A 440 -26.22 9.75 19.32
C GLU A 440 -25.51 9.36 20.62
N VAL A 441 -24.27 9.81 20.77
CA VAL A 441 -23.53 9.66 22.01
C VAL A 441 -24.20 10.62 22.97
N ASP A 442 -24.99 10.09 23.91
CA ASP A 442 -25.65 10.89 24.96
C ASP A 442 -24.60 11.72 25.72
N PRO A 443 -24.55 13.06 25.53
CA PRO A 443 -23.55 13.92 26.16
C PRO A 443 -23.62 13.88 27.67
N ILE A 444 -24.83 13.72 28.23
CA ILE A 444 -25.04 13.63 29.67
C ILE A 444 -24.51 12.29 30.20
N GLY A 445 -24.76 11.21 29.47
CA GLY A 445 -24.23 9.88 29.76
C GLY A 445 -22.69 9.82 29.75
N VAL A 446 -22.05 10.50 28.79
CA VAL A 446 -20.57 10.59 28.71
C VAL A 446 -20.01 11.40 29.86
N LEU A 447 -20.57 12.58 30.16
CA LEU A 447 -20.15 13.41 31.29
C LEU A 447 -20.30 12.68 32.63
N ALA A 448 -21.38 11.91 32.80
CA ALA A 448 -21.59 11.07 33.97
C ALA A 448 -20.52 9.97 34.10
N ARG A 449 -20.09 9.34 32.99
CA ARG A 449 -18.98 8.38 32.99
C ARG A 449 -17.64 9.05 33.31
N ALA A 450 -17.35 10.19 32.68
CA ALA A 450 -16.14 10.96 32.93
C ALA A 450 -16.02 11.37 34.42
N SER A 451 -17.12 11.75 35.06
CA SER A 451 -17.15 12.14 36.50
C SER A 451 -16.78 11.01 37.48
N LYS A 452 -16.85 9.75 37.02
CA LYS A 452 -16.55 8.53 37.77
C LYS A 452 -15.26 7.84 37.31
N ALA A 453 -14.63 8.34 36.25
CA ALA A 453 -13.43 7.75 35.68
C ALA A 453 -12.20 7.96 36.59
N THR A 454 -11.21 7.08 36.43
CA THR A 454 -9.86 7.25 36.96
C THR A 454 -8.89 7.21 35.80
N MET A 455 -7.99 8.18 35.71
CA MET A 455 -7.02 8.28 34.61
C MET A 455 -5.70 8.90 35.09
N ARG A 456 -4.70 8.97 34.21
CA ARG A 456 -3.41 9.60 34.50
C ARG A 456 -3.60 11.11 34.65
N LEU A 457 -2.86 11.74 35.56
CA LEU A 457 -3.02 13.17 35.88
C LEU A 457 -2.97 14.07 34.64
N GLY A 458 -2.06 13.81 33.69
CA GLY A 458 -1.95 14.60 32.46
C GLY A 458 -3.14 14.49 31.50
N LEU A 459 -3.95 13.43 31.59
CA LEU A 459 -5.16 13.27 30.77
C LEU A 459 -6.33 14.10 31.29
N TRP A 460 -6.35 14.42 32.58
CA TRP A 460 -7.41 15.25 33.16
C TRP A 460 -7.39 16.68 32.62
N GLN A 461 -6.22 17.18 32.21
CA GLN A 461 -6.11 18.46 31.50
C GLN A 461 -6.88 18.42 30.17
N VAL A 462 -6.63 17.39 29.35
CA VAL A 462 -7.30 17.22 28.04
C VAL A 462 -8.81 17.05 28.21
N VAL A 463 -9.23 16.28 29.21
CA VAL A 463 -10.66 16.12 29.54
C VAL A 463 -11.29 17.45 29.94
N ARG A 464 -10.59 18.27 30.73
CA ARG A 464 -11.10 19.58 31.14
C ARG A 464 -11.26 20.52 29.96
N ASP A 465 -10.28 20.55 29.05
CA ASP A 465 -10.31 21.41 27.87
C ASP A 465 -11.47 20.99 26.94
N LEU A 466 -11.66 19.69 26.69
CA LEU A 466 -12.80 19.17 25.93
C LEU A 466 -14.15 19.48 26.57
N VAL A 467 -14.27 19.42 27.91
CA VAL A 467 -15.51 19.76 28.62
C VAL A 467 -15.82 21.25 28.53
N GLN A 468 -14.80 22.12 28.52
CA GLN A 468 -14.97 23.57 28.33
C GLN A 468 -15.42 23.89 26.91
N ASP A 469 -14.81 23.26 25.90
CA ASP A 469 -15.21 23.42 24.50
C ASP A 469 -16.62 22.88 24.26
N LEU A 470 -16.98 21.75 24.89
CA LEU A 470 -18.31 21.17 24.84
C LEU A 470 -19.34 22.13 25.45
N ASN A 471 -19.01 22.80 26.55
CA ASN A 471 -19.88 23.80 27.17
C ASN A 471 -20.07 25.04 26.29
N ALA A 472 -19.02 25.51 25.61
CA ALA A 472 -19.11 26.62 24.66
C ALA A 472 -20.02 26.25 23.48
N ALA A 473 -19.76 25.11 22.84
CA ALA A 473 -20.60 24.61 21.74
C ALA A 473 -22.06 24.38 22.16
N ALA A 474 -22.28 23.90 23.39
CA ALA A 474 -23.62 23.72 23.95
C ALA A 474 -24.36 25.07 24.14
N GLY A 475 -23.63 26.13 24.53
CA GLY A 475 -24.17 27.48 24.67
C GLY A 475 -24.46 28.16 23.34
N ASP A 476 -23.64 27.89 22.31
CA ASP A 476 -23.77 28.47 20.97
C ASP A 476 -24.82 27.79 20.09
N GLY A 477 -25.39 26.66 20.55
CA GLY A 477 -26.40 25.94 19.78
C GLY A 477 -25.84 24.99 18.72
N ASP A 478 -24.53 24.72 18.72
CA ASP A 478 -23.86 23.92 17.70
C ASP A 478 -23.94 22.41 18.01
N ASP A 479 -25.02 21.77 17.57
CA ASP A 479 -25.29 20.35 17.83
C ASP A 479 -24.29 19.40 17.16
N VAL A 480 -23.70 19.80 16.04
CA VAL A 480 -22.67 19.01 15.34
C VAL A 480 -21.40 19.00 16.19
N ARG A 481 -20.97 20.17 16.66
CA ARG A 481 -19.76 20.29 17.49
C ARG A 481 -19.93 19.65 18.86
N VAL A 482 -21.13 19.72 19.44
CA VAL A 482 -21.49 19.00 20.67
C VAL A 482 -21.32 17.48 20.48
N ARG A 483 -21.77 16.92 19.35
CA ARG A 483 -21.62 15.48 19.05
C ARG A 483 -20.16 15.06 18.89
N GLU A 484 -19.38 15.83 18.13
CA GLU A 484 -17.94 15.56 17.93
C GLU A 484 -17.16 15.53 19.24
N LEU A 485 -17.29 16.60 20.04
CA LEU A 485 -16.58 16.73 21.31
C LEU A 485 -17.03 15.67 22.33
N THR A 486 -18.30 15.27 22.26
CA THR A 486 -18.85 14.19 23.09
C THR A 486 -18.25 12.83 22.72
N ALA A 487 -18.04 12.56 21.43
CA ALA A 487 -17.40 11.33 20.96
C ALA A 487 -15.93 11.25 21.40
N ASP A 488 -15.18 12.35 21.29
CA ASP A 488 -13.78 12.43 21.73
C ASP A 488 -13.66 12.22 23.25
N LEU A 489 -14.56 12.84 24.02
CA LEU A 489 -14.62 12.67 25.46
C LEU A 489 -14.99 11.23 25.86
N ASP A 490 -15.86 10.57 25.11
CA ASP A 490 -16.25 9.19 25.37
C ASP A 490 -15.07 8.23 25.20
N VAL A 491 -14.26 8.41 24.15
CA VAL A 491 -13.03 7.62 23.92
C VAL A 491 -12.05 7.76 25.10
N LEU A 492 -11.84 9.00 25.58
CA LEU A 492 -10.96 9.26 26.73
C LEU A 492 -11.51 8.71 28.04
N SER A 493 -12.84 8.68 28.21
CA SER A 493 -13.48 8.13 29.40
C SER A 493 -13.47 6.59 29.48
N ARG A 494 -13.37 5.92 28.32
CA ARG A 494 -13.38 4.45 28.19
C ARG A 494 -12.01 3.79 28.38
N THR A 495 -10.90 4.52 28.29
CA THR A 495 -9.56 3.92 28.30
C THR A 495 -9.17 3.33 29.67
N ARG A 496 -8.84 2.03 29.68
CA ARG A 496 -8.20 1.33 30.82
C ARG A 496 -6.73 1.09 30.51
N SER A 497 -5.86 1.97 31.00
CA SER A 497 -4.40 1.85 30.90
C SER A 497 -3.79 1.45 32.25
N HIS A 498 -2.77 0.59 32.26
CA HIS A 498 -1.99 0.27 33.46
C HIS A 498 -1.11 1.46 33.91
N GLY A 499 -1.05 1.72 35.23
CA GLY A 499 -0.26 2.79 35.86
C GLY A 499 -0.98 3.50 37.02
N TYR A 500 -0.28 4.41 37.73
CA TYR A 500 -0.85 5.23 38.81
C TYR A 500 -1.97 6.13 38.28
N ARG A 501 -3.17 6.03 38.87
CA ARG A 501 -4.39 6.72 38.45
C ARG A 501 -4.97 7.52 39.58
N VAL A 502 -5.47 8.71 39.24
CA VAL A 502 -6.15 9.59 40.20
C VAL A 502 -7.61 9.80 39.75
N PRO A 503 -8.55 9.92 40.70
CA PRO A 503 -9.92 10.31 40.39
C PRO A 503 -9.97 11.74 39.80
N VAL A 504 -11.12 12.12 39.26
CA VAL A 504 -11.31 13.45 38.67
C VAL A 504 -10.93 14.57 39.64
N PRO A 505 -10.01 15.48 39.24
CA PRO A 505 -9.67 16.68 39.99
C PRO A 505 -10.89 17.57 40.26
N THR A 506 -10.87 18.33 41.35
CA THR A 506 -12.01 19.15 41.80
C THR A 506 -12.45 20.21 40.79
N ASP A 507 -11.50 20.82 40.09
CA ASP A 507 -11.72 21.81 39.03
C ASP A 507 -12.36 21.18 37.78
N THR A 508 -11.89 20.01 37.37
CA THR A 508 -12.46 19.27 36.23
C THR A 508 -13.85 18.73 36.56
N ARG A 509 -14.07 18.29 37.80
CA ARG A 509 -15.40 17.89 38.28
C ARG A 509 -16.39 19.05 38.23
N ALA A 510 -15.98 20.24 38.68
CA ALA A 510 -16.82 21.43 38.61
C ALA A 510 -17.20 21.80 37.17
N ALA A 511 -16.27 21.67 36.22
CA ALA A 511 -16.54 21.89 34.79
C ALA A 511 -17.55 20.86 34.23
N ILE A 512 -17.40 19.58 34.58
CA ILE A 512 -18.32 18.51 34.17
C ILE A 512 -19.73 18.78 34.72
N ASP A 513 -19.85 19.11 36.01
CA ASP A 513 -21.13 19.35 36.68
C ASP A 513 -21.83 20.60 36.13
N TYR A 514 -21.08 21.65 35.80
CA TYR A 514 -21.62 22.85 35.15
C TYR A 514 -22.17 22.53 33.75
N THR A 515 -21.36 21.89 32.90
CA THR A 515 -21.72 21.53 31.52
C THR A 515 -22.91 20.58 31.48
N THR A 516 -22.98 19.64 32.41
CA THR A 516 -24.12 18.72 32.55
C THR A 516 -25.43 19.47 32.85
N ARG A 517 -25.38 20.53 33.67
CA ARG A 517 -26.57 21.37 33.94
C ARG A 517 -27.01 22.15 32.71
N VAL A 518 -26.06 22.73 31.98
CA VAL A 518 -26.32 23.49 30.74
C VAL A 518 -27.02 22.59 29.72
N LEU A 519 -26.45 21.41 29.45
CA LEU A 519 -27.03 20.44 28.51
C LEU A 519 -28.43 19.96 28.96
N ARG A 520 -28.63 19.66 30.25
CA ARG A 520 -29.96 19.28 30.78
C ARG A 520 -31.01 20.36 30.60
N SER A 521 -30.66 21.63 30.83
CA SER A 521 -31.58 22.75 30.63
C SER A 521 -31.97 22.93 29.17
N ARG A 522 -31.07 22.60 28.25
CA ARG A 522 -31.31 22.65 26.80
C ARG A 522 -32.24 21.53 26.34
N PHE A 523 -31.96 20.28 26.73
CA PHE A 523 -32.78 19.12 26.33
C PHE A 523 -34.17 19.03 27.00
N THR A 524 -34.44 19.84 28.04
CA THR A 524 -35.78 19.94 28.67
C THR A 524 -36.63 21.09 28.09
N SER A 525 -36.09 21.90 27.19
CA SER A 525 -36.77 23.05 26.58
C SER A 525 -37.35 22.79 25.17
N THR A 526 -37.28 21.55 24.69
CA THR A 526 -37.67 21.12 23.33
C THR A 526 -38.90 20.19 23.28
N ASP A 527 -39.68 20.11 24.37
CA ASP A 527 -41.00 19.43 24.36
C ASP A 527 -42.14 20.39 23.96
#